data_AF-A0A4W5KDZ5-F1
#
_entry.id   AF-A0A4W5KDZ5-F1
#
_cell.length_a   1.000
_cell.length_b   1.000
_cell.length_c   1.000
_cell.angle_alpha   90.00
_cell.angle_beta   90.00
_cell.angle_gamma   90.00
#
_symmetry.space_group_name_H-M   'P 1'
#
loop_
_entity.id
_entity.type
_entity.pdbx_description
1 polymer ?
#
loop_
_entity_poly.entity_id
_entity_poly.type
_entity_poly.pdbx_seq_one_letter_code
_entity_poly.pdbx_strand_id
1 'polypeptide(L)'
;MFQGGAYVDGQVFPGTRGSCDDCTCSRGEVVCVKRRCPSVSCPHPALDGCACGVCDGCRFNGRDCSNGERFPHPSDHCQRCTCLVHTYTLHTHIHCICM
;
A
#
# COMPACT_ATOMS: atom_id res chain seq x y z
N MET A 1 -10.87 -25.95 8.65
CA MET A 1 -9.56 -25.76 7.99
C MET A 1 -9.79 -24.86 6.78
N PHE A 2 -8.97 -23.83 6.59
CA PHE A 2 -9.04 -22.94 5.43
C PHE A 2 -7.62 -22.75 4.92
N GLN A 3 -7.38 -22.91 3.61
CA GLN A 3 -6.01 -22.88 3.03
C GLN A 3 -4.97 -23.78 3.73
N GLY A 4 -5.39 -24.90 4.32
CA GLY A 4 -4.48 -25.80 5.06
C GLY A 4 -4.04 -25.29 6.44
N GLY A 5 -4.56 -24.14 6.90
CA GLY A 5 -4.38 -23.61 8.25
C GLY A 5 -5.49 -24.03 9.22
N ALA A 6 -5.12 -24.24 10.48
CA ALA A 6 -6.04 -24.33 11.60
C ALA A 6 -6.17 -22.94 12.25
N TYR A 7 -7.39 -22.43 12.35
CA TYR A 7 -7.69 -21.11 12.91
C TYR A 7 -8.63 -21.25 14.09
N VAL A 8 -8.43 -20.44 15.13
CA VAL A 8 -9.30 -20.43 16.31
C VAL A 8 -10.57 -19.61 16.07
N ASP A 9 -11.62 -19.91 16.83
CA ASP A 9 -12.87 -19.13 16.78
C ASP A 9 -12.61 -17.67 17.15
N GLY A 10 -13.06 -16.75 16.30
CA GLY A 10 -12.80 -15.31 16.40
C GLY A 10 -11.47 -14.84 15.80
N GLN A 11 -10.62 -15.73 15.30
CA GLN A 11 -9.35 -15.33 14.68
C GLN A 11 -9.56 -14.63 13.35
N VAL A 12 -8.96 -13.44 13.20
CA VAL A 12 -8.87 -12.71 11.93
C VAL A 12 -7.54 -13.04 11.25
N PHE A 13 -7.58 -13.36 9.96
CA PHE A 13 -6.40 -13.65 9.15
C PHE A 13 -6.58 -13.09 7.73
N PRO A 14 -5.49 -12.72 7.05
CA PRO A 14 -5.58 -12.31 5.65
C PRO A 14 -6.10 -13.47 4.80
N GLY A 15 -6.93 -13.17 3.81
CA GLY A 15 -7.47 -14.14 2.88
C GLY A 15 -6.42 -14.72 1.91
N THR A 16 -6.88 -15.09 0.72
CA THR A 16 -6.00 -15.61 -0.35
C THR A 16 -4.98 -14.56 -0.79
N ARG A 17 -3.77 -14.99 -1.16
CA ARG A 17 -2.78 -14.10 -1.77
C ARG A 17 -3.40 -13.36 -2.96
N GLY A 18 -3.45 -12.03 -2.89
CA GLY A 18 -4.04 -11.16 -3.90
C GLY A 18 -5.53 -10.84 -3.70
N SER A 19 -6.22 -11.51 -2.76
CA SER A 19 -7.57 -11.16 -2.35
C SER A 19 -7.48 -10.32 -1.07
N CYS A 20 -7.79 -9.03 -1.18
CA CYS A 20 -7.62 -8.06 -0.10
C CYS A 20 -8.80 -8.10 0.83
N ASP A 21 -8.93 -9.26 1.44
CA ASP A 21 -10.02 -9.64 2.30
C ASP A 21 -9.44 -10.08 3.63
N ASP A 22 -10.07 -9.65 4.71
CA ASP A 22 -9.83 -10.19 6.04
C ASP A 22 -10.88 -11.25 6.31
N CYS A 23 -10.40 -12.46 6.62
CA CYS A 23 -11.22 -13.61 6.90
C CYS A 23 -11.27 -13.84 8.41
N THR A 24 -12.46 -14.09 8.93
CA THR A 24 -12.69 -14.41 10.34
C THR A 24 -13.26 -15.81 10.45
N CYS A 25 -12.66 -16.65 11.28
CA CYS A 25 -13.25 -17.95 11.63
C CYS A 25 -14.34 -17.74 12.69
N SER A 26 -15.58 -18.10 12.41
CA SER A 26 -16.70 -18.06 13.35
C SER A 26 -17.45 -19.39 13.33
N ARG A 27 -17.46 -20.09 14.47
CA ARG A 27 -18.16 -21.35 14.72
C ARG A 27 -17.89 -22.44 13.67
N GLY A 28 -16.67 -22.45 13.12
CA GLY A 28 -16.24 -23.41 12.09
C GLY A 28 -16.48 -22.95 10.64
N GLU A 29 -17.10 -21.79 10.45
CA GLU A 29 -17.26 -21.14 9.15
C GLU A 29 -16.23 -20.01 8.99
N VAL A 30 -15.75 -19.77 7.78
CA VAL A 30 -14.82 -18.68 7.47
C VAL A 30 -15.57 -17.60 6.71
N VAL A 31 -15.69 -16.42 7.33
CA VAL A 31 -16.34 -15.26 6.74
C VAL A 31 -15.27 -14.28 6.30
N CYS A 32 -15.11 -14.12 4.99
CA CYS A 32 -14.18 -13.16 4.40
C CYS A 32 -14.90 -11.87 4.01
N VAL A 33 -14.34 -10.73 4.41
CA VAL A 33 -14.83 -9.40 4.05
C VAL A 33 -13.70 -8.62 3.40
N LYS A 34 -14.01 -7.80 2.40
CA LYS A 34 -13.02 -6.87 1.82
C LYS A 34 -12.39 -6.05 2.93
N ARG A 35 -11.07 -6.14 3.04
CA ARG A 35 -10.26 -5.34 3.96
C ARG A 35 -10.54 -3.89 3.64
N ARG A 36 -10.95 -3.14 4.66
CA ARG A 36 -11.08 -1.70 4.55
C ARG A 36 -9.67 -1.12 4.63
N CYS A 37 -9.22 -0.49 3.56
CA CYS A 37 -7.95 0.21 3.58
C CYS A 37 -8.01 1.34 4.62
N PRO A 38 -7.01 1.47 5.50
CA PRO A 38 -6.93 2.63 6.38
C PRO A 38 -6.80 3.89 5.52
N SER A 39 -7.49 4.97 5.92
CA SER A 39 -7.30 6.27 5.30
C SER A 39 -5.91 6.78 5.64
N VAL A 40 -5.11 7.05 4.62
CA VAL A 40 -3.78 7.65 4.75
C VAL A 40 -3.82 9.13 4.42
N SER A 41 -3.07 9.93 5.19
CA SER A 41 -3.05 11.40 5.05
C SER A 41 -1.92 11.92 4.17
N CYS A 42 -1.03 11.05 3.68
CA CYS A 42 0.09 11.48 2.84
C CYS A 42 -0.39 11.88 1.42
N PRO A 43 0.23 12.90 0.79
CA PRO A 43 -0.18 13.43 -0.51
C PRO A 43 -0.09 12.41 -1.66
N HIS A 44 0.93 11.56 -1.61
CA HIS A 44 1.20 10.56 -2.64
C HIS A 44 1.33 9.18 -1.99
N PRO A 45 0.23 8.51 -1.62
CA PRO A 45 0.30 7.19 -1.02
C PRO A 45 0.67 6.15 -2.08
N ALA A 46 1.71 5.37 -1.81
CA ALA A 46 2.01 4.16 -2.58
C ALA A 46 0.91 3.11 -2.34
N LEU A 47 0.78 2.17 -3.26
CA LEU A 47 -0.08 1.01 -3.06
C LEU A 47 0.69 -0.17 -2.48
N ASP A 48 0.12 -0.81 -1.47
CA ASP A 48 0.60 -2.11 -1.02
C ASP A 48 0.15 -3.24 -1.97
N GLY A 49 0.54 -4.47 -1.64
CA GLY A 49 0.09 -5.68 -2.37
C GLY A 49 -1.43 -5.88 -2.36
N CYS A 50 -2.17 -5.02 -1.65
CA CYS A 50 -3.59 -4.98 -1.58
C CYS A 50 -4.30 -3.77 -2.18
N ALA A 51 -3.56 -2.96 -2.94
CA ALA A 51 -4.05 -1.71 -3.48
C ALA A 51 -4.59 -0.75 -2.39
N CYS A 52 -4.11 -0.91 -1.15
CA CYS A 52 -4.32 0.04 -0.08
C CYS A 52 -3.22 1.09 -0.08
N GLY A 53 -3.60 2.34 0.17
CA GLY A 53 -2.66 3.45 0.29
C GLY A 53 -1.76 3.27 1.52
N VAL A 54 -0.45 3.41 1.33
CA VAL A 54 0.57 3.39 2.39
C VAL A 54 1.53 4.58 2.21
N CYS A 55 2.01 5.12 3.32
CA CYS A 55 2.94 6.27 3.33
C CYS A 55 4.41 5.85 3.40
N ASP A 56 4.74 4.61 3.01
CA ASP A 56 6.12 4.10 2.96
C ASP A 56 6.78 4.27 1.58
N GLY A 57 6.04 4.86 0.64
CA GLY A 57 6.49 5.19 -0.69
C GLY A 57 5.63 6.29 -1.30
N CYS A 58 5.98 6.69 -2.52
CA CYS A 58 5.24 7.69 -3.27
C CYS A 58 4.59 7.03 -4.48
N ARG A 59 3.33 7.38 -4.79
CA ARG A 59 2.75 7.06 -6.09
C ARG A 59 2.72 8.26 -6.99
N PHE A 60 3.37 8.14 -8.15
CA PHE A 60 3.42 9.18 -9.17
C PHE A 60 3.01 8.66 -10.53
N ASN A 61 2.01 9.29 -11.15
CA ASN A 61 1.54 8.92 -12.48
C ASN A 61 1.23 7.42 -12.64
N GLY A 62 0.61 6.82 -11.61
CA GLY A 62 0.28 5.39 -11.59
C GLY A 62 1.44 4.45 -11.26
N ARG A 63 2.67 4.96 -11.12
CA ARG A 63 3.87 4.21 -10.72
C ARG A 63 4.12 4.36 -9.23
N ASP A 64 4.34 3.25 -8.55
CA ASP A 64 4.80 3.21 -7.16
C ASP A 64 6.33 3.36 -7.12
N CYS A 65 6.79 4.28 -6.29
CA CYS A 65 8.18 4.65 -6.12
C CYS A 65 8.58 4.46 -4.65
N SER A 66 9.77 3.94 -4.44
CA SER A 66 10.32 3.72 -3.09
C SER A 66 10.87 5.01 -2.51
N ASN A 67 10.96 5.11 -1.18
CA ASN A 67 11.59 6.25 -0.53
C ASN A 67 13.04 6.42 -1.02
N GLY A 68 13.40 7.63 -1.46
CA GLY A 68 14.70 7.98 -2.04
C GLY A 68 14.85 7.64 -3.52
N GLU A 69 13.86 6.99 -4.16
CA GLU A 69 13.95 6.58 -5.56
C GLU A 69 13.90 7.79 -6.50
N ARG A 70 14.83 7.83 -7.47
CA ARG A 70 14.90 8.86 -8.51
C ARG A 70 14.36 8.35 -9.84
N PHE A 71 13.44 9.09 -10.44
CA PHE A 71 12.79 8.74 -11.70
C PHE A 71 12.63 9.97 -12.61
N PRO A 72 12.65 9.81 -13.94
CA PRO A 72 12.36 10.90 -14.87
C PRO A 72 10.89 11.31 -14.79
N HIS A 73 10.60 12.59 -14.98
CA HIS A 73 9.22 13.06 -15.05
C HIS A 73 8.56 12.56 -16.37
N PRO A 74 7.29 12.09 -16.32
CA PRO A 74 6.65 11.42 -17.45
C PRO A 74 6.39 12.35 -18.65
N SER A 75 6.25 13.65 -18.39
CA SER A 75 5.94 14.65 -19.43
C SER A 75 7.04 15.68 -19.64
N ASP A 76 8.02 15.77 -18.75
CA ASP A 76 9.07 16.78 -18.79
C ASP A 76 10.42 16.07 -18.72
N HIS A 77 11.10 15.97 -19.85
CA HIS A 77 12.35 15.21 -19.94
C HIS A 77 13.53 15.92 -19.24
N CYS A 78 13.42 17.20 -18.90
CA CYS A 78 14.43 17.88 -18.08
C CYS A 78 14.31 17.47 -16.61
N GLN A 79 13.09 17.22 -16.16
CA GLN A 79 12.83 17.00 -14.75
C GLN A 79 13.19 15.58 -14.29
N ARG A 80 13.98 15.52 -13.23
CA ARG A 80 14.24 14.32 -12.43
C ARG A 80 13.57 14.46 -11.08
N CYS A 81 12.67 13.55 -10.79
CA CYS A 81 11.89 13.50 -9.57
C CYS A 81 12.49 12.51 -8.57
N THR A 82 12.37 12.82 -7.29
CA THR A 82 12.78 11.94 -6.19
C THR A 82 11.61 11.76 -5.24
N CYS A 83 11.28 10.53 -4.88
CA CYS A 83 10.32 10.26 -3.80
C CYS A 83 10.99 10.49 -2.45
N LEU A 84 10.39 11.30 -1.59
CA LEU A 84 10.87 11.54 -0.23
C LEU A 84 9.73 11.25 0.76
N VAL A 85 9.96 10.26 1.62
CA VAL A 85 9.06 9.89 2.73
C VAL A 85 9.63 10.48 4.01
N HIS A 86 8.89 11.38 4.64
CA HIS A 86 9.24 11.96 5.92
C HIS A 86 8.56 11.18 7.05
N THR A 87 9.28 10.23 7.64
CA THR A 87 8.79 9.40 8.75
C THR A 87 8.35 10.22 9.97
N TYR A 88 8.96 11.40 10.19
CA TYR A 88 8.63 12.30 11.30
C TYR A 88 7.31 13.04 11.12
N THR A 89 6.92 13.34 9.88
CA THR A 89 5.71 14.14 9.60
C THR A 89 4.64 13.35 8.87
N LEU A 90 4.86 12.07 8.55
CA LEU A 90 3.96 11.22 7.74
C LEU A 90 3.60 11.86 6.39
N HIS A 91 4.52 12.66 5.84
CA HIS A 91 4.33 13.31 4.55
C HIS A 91 5.20 12.63 3.49
N THR A 92 4.58 12.27 2.37
CA THR A 92 5.29 11.85 1.16
C THR A 92 5.27 13.00 0.17
N HIS A 93 6.44 13.37 -0.35
CA HIS A 93 6.55 14.46 -1.32
C HIS A 93 7.45 14.06 -2.49
N ILE A 94 7.07 14.47 -3.69
CA ILE A 94 7.82 14.21 -4.91
C ILE A 94 8.57 15.47 -5.29
N HIS A 95 9.89 15.43 -5.14
CA HIS A 95 10.75 16.57 -5.43
C HIS A 95 11.36 16.45 -6.83
N CYS A 96 10.88 17.26 -7.77
CA CYS A 96 11.35 17.28 -9.16
C CYS A 96 12.26 18.48 -9.42
N ILE A 97 13.43 18.23 -10.01
CA ILE A 97 14.41 19.24 -10.38
C ILE A 97 14.77 19.05 -11.85
N CYS A 98 14.77 20.13 -12.64
CA CYS A 98 15.26 20.14 -14.02
C CYS A 98 16.80 20.07 -14.01
N MET A 99 17.36 19.08 -14.72
CA MET A 99 18.81 18.87 -14.85
C MET A 99 19.29 19.08 -16.27
#